data_AF-A0A2N6QUB7-F1
#
_entry.id   AF-A0A2N6QUB7-F1
#
_cell.length_a   1.000
_cell.length_b   1.000
_cell.length_c   1.000
_cell.angle_alpha   90.00
_cell.angle_beta   90.00
_cell.angle_gamma   90.00
#
_symmetry.space_group_name_H-M   'P 1'
#
loop_
_entity.id
_entity.type
_entity.pdbx_description
1 polymer ?
#
loop_
_entity_poly.entity_id
_entity_poly.type
_entity_poly.pdbx_seq_one_letter_code
_entity_poly.pdbx_strand_id
1 'polypeptide(L)'
;MNKQEIAQGLSQFVMMAFIGPQNIETGFLTRHRIKKMTKEQIMGFSMETEKIINKLSHQLEQVADGNIPDDYECGTLFQYVFDKVTEALYKLLMGEEVDTQFELKEAFEYHEPDLPEYIQLKLTNVVGKIAIIHSRILHYLDENSARTSDLELWLPAYLMVAVIIAIQFAQEIDPDDDSEMQAYLNS
;
A
#
# COMPACT_ATOMS: atom_id res chain seq x y z
N MET A 1 16.83 16.32 -2.01
CA MET A 1 17.25 14.90 -1.89
C MET A 1 17.20 14.26 -3.25
N ASN A 2 18.06 13.28 -3.54
CA ASN A 2 17.95 12.46 -4.75
C ASN A 2 17.02 11.25 -4.51
N LYS A 3 16.64 10.54 -5.59
CA LYS A 3 15.71 9.39 -5.54
C LYS A 3 16.13 8.29 -4.55
N GLN A 4 17.43 8.00 -4.45
CA GLN A 4 17.96 6.97 -3.56
C GLN A 4 17.87 7.40 -2.09
N GLU A 5 18.21 8.66 -1.79
CA GLU A 5 18.09 9.23 -0.45
C GLU A 5 16.63 9.22 0.03
N ILE A 6 15.69 9.56 -0.87
CA ILE A 6 14.26 9.53 -0.58
C ILE A 6 13.83 8.10 -0.27
N ALA A 7 14.12 7.13 -1.15
CA ALA A 7 13.75 5.73 -0.92
C ALA A 7 14.30 5.17 0.40
N GLN A 8 15.55 5.50 0.74
CA GLN A 8 16.16 5.09 2.00
C GLN A 8 15.46 5.75 3.20
N GLY A 9 15.18 7.05 3.11
CA GLY A 9 14.45 7.80 4.14
C GLY A 9 13.02 7.30 4.36
N LEU A 10 12.35 6.84 3.29
CA LEU A 10 11.00 6.32 3.35
C LEU A 10 10.91 4.88 3.88
N SER A 11 11.98 4.08 3.75
CA SER A 11 11.99 2.68 4.19
C SER A 11 11.65 2.49 5.68
N GLN A 12 11.98 3.46 6.53
CA GLN A 12 11.69 3.41 7.96
C GLN A 12 10.17 3.43 8.26
N PHE A 13 9.35 4.01 7.39
CA PHE A 13 7.91 4.13 7.62
C PHE A 13 7.19 2.79 7.48
N VAL A 14 7.76 1.83 6.76
CA VAL A 14 7.27 0.44 6.76
C VAL A 14 7.23 -0.12 8.19
N MET A 15 8.19 0.26 9.03
CA MET A 15 8.27 -0.23 10.41
C MET A 15 7.08 0.20 11.26
N MET A 16 6.40 1.29 10.89
CA MET A 16 5.23 1.80 11.60
C MET A 16 4.00 0.89 11.51
N ALA A 17 3.91 0.09 10.45
CA ALA A 17 2.81 -0.84 10.27
C ALA A 17 2.88 -2.03 11.24
N PHE A 18 4.03 -2.29 11.87
CA PHE A 18 4.17 -3.39 12.82
C PHE A 18 3.73 -3.00 14.22
N ILE A 19 2.98 -3.89 14.87
CA ILE A 19 2.53 -3.74 16.25
C ILE A 19 3.75 -3.61 17.18
N GLY A 20 3.75 -2.56 17.99
CA GLY A 20 4.78 -2.32 18.99
C GLY A 20 4.49 -1.05 19.81
N PRO A 21 5.20 -0.83 20.93
CA PRO A 21 4.94 0.29 21.83
C PRO A 21 5.07 1.68 21.17
N GLN A 22 5.89 1.79 20.13
CA GLN A 22 6.09 3.05 19.39
C GLN A 22 5.05 3.27 18.28
N ASN A 23 4.26 2.25 17.96
CA ASN A 23 3.34 2.20 16.82
C ASN A 23 1.90 1.92 17.26
N ILE A 24 1.49 2.38 18.45
CA ILE A 24 0.15 2.06 18.98
C ILE A 24 -0.97 2.54 18.03
N GLU A 25 -0.75 3.67 17.37
CA GLU A 25 -1.74 4.29 16.47
C GLU A 25 -1.71 3.70 15.05
N THR A 26 -0.60 3.09 14.63
CA THR A 26 -0.36 2.67 13.24
C THR A 26 -0.13 1.18 13.06
N GLY A 27 0.19 0.46 14.13
CA GLY A 27 0.55 -0.94 14.09
C GLY A 27 -0.66 -1.83 13.87
N PHE A 28 -0.60 -2.67 12.84
CA PHE A 28 -1.58 -3.74 12.55
C PHE A 28 -0.93 -5.05 12.11
N LEU A 29 0.34 -5.03 11.70
CA LEU A 29 1.10 -6.23 11.34
C LEU A 29 1.73 -6.87 12.57
N THR A 30 1.46 -8.16 12.76
CA THR A 30 1.92 -9.00 13.86
C THR A 30 3.28 -9.64 13.61
N ARG A 31 3.75 -9.65 12.34
CA ARG A 31 4.87 -10.45 11.80
C ARG A 31 4.57 -11.94 11.68
N HIS A 32 3.35 -12.38 12.02
CA HIS A 32 2.96 -13.78 11.93
C HIS A 32 2.43 -14.10 10.53
N ARG A 33 3.36 -14.47 9.63
CA ARG A 33 3.01 -14.84 8.26
C ARG A 33 2.42 -16.26 8.20
N ILE A 34 1.16 -16.35 7.77
CA ILE A 34 0.39 -17.58 7.59
C ILE A 34 0.76 -18.22 6.25
N LYS A 35 0.61 -17.49 5.15
CA LYS A 35 1.05 -17.92 3.81
C LYS A 35 2.35 -17.24 3.42
N LYS A 36 3.47 -17.93 3.66
CA LYS A 36 4.82 -17.40 3.41
C LYS A 36 5.20 -17.52 1.93
N MET A 37 5.67 -16.41 1.38
CA MET A 37 6.38 -16.42 0.10
C MET A 37 7.88 -16.65 0.30
N THR A 38 8.53 -17.30 -0.66
CA THR A 38 10.00 -17.35 -0.70
C THR A 38 10.58 -15.96 -1.01
N LYS A 39 11.88 -15.78 -0.77
CA LYS A 39 12.54 -14.50 -1.08
C LYS A 39 12.46 -14.19 -2.57
N GLU A 40 12.61 -15.19 -3.42
CA GLU A 40 12.56 -15.08 -4.88
C GLU A 40 11.16 -14.65 -5.35
N GLN A 41 10.11 -15.23 -4.74
CA GLN A 41 8.73 -14.83 -5.03
C GLN A 41 8.46 -13.39 -4.60
N ILE A 42 8.91 -12.99 -3.40
CA ILE A 42 8.78 -11.60 -2.93
C ILE A 42 9.51 -10.64 -3.87
N MET A 43 10.74 -10.97 -4.26
CA MET A 43 11.53 -10.14 -5.18
C MET A 43 10.86 -10.03 -6.54
N GLY A 44 10.43 -11.15 -7.14
CA GLY A 44 9.74 -11.15 -8.43
C GLY A 44 8.46 -10.31 -8.40
N PHE A 45 7.62 -10.51 -7.39
CA PHE A 45 6.39 -9.75 -7.22
C PHE A 45 6.66 -8.26 -6.98
N SER A 46 7.68 -7.91 -6.17
CA SER A 46 8.06 -6.52 -5.93
C SER A 46 8.57 -5.84 -7.19
N MET A 47 9.35 -6.53 -8.04
CA MET A 47 9.85 -6.00 -9.30
C MET A 47 8.73 -5.74 -10.31
N GLU A 48 7.74 -6.64 -10.43
CA GLU A 48 6.59 -6.40 -11.29
C GLU A 48 5.73 -5.24 -10.78
N THR A 49 5.51 -5.19 -9.46
CA THR A 49 4.77 -4.07 -8.84
C THR A 49 5.51 -2.75 -9.02
N GLU A 50 6.83 -2.72 -8.90
CA GLU A 50 7.64 -1.51 -9.13
C GLU A 50 7.46 -0.96 -10.55
N LYS A 51 7.37 -1.82 -11.58
CA LYS A 51 7.08 -1.39 -12.96
C LYS A 51 5.70 -0.73 -13.06
N ILE A 52 4.70 -1.32 -12.39
CA ILE A 52 3.34 -0.78 -12.34
C ILE A 52 3.33 0.59 -11.64
N ILE A 53 3.99 0.71 -10.49
CA ILE A 53 4.10 1.97 -9.73
C ILE A 53 4.79 3.07 -10.54
N ASN A 54 5.88 2.76 -11.24
CA ASN A 54 6.55 3.73 -12.11
C ASN A 54 5.62 4.18 -13.25
N LYS A 55 4.85 3.25 -13.85
CA LYS A 55 3.87 3.58 -14.88
C LYS A 55 2.75 4.48 -14.35
N LEU A 56 2.19 4.18 -13.18
CA LEU A 56 1.17 5.01 -12.53
C LEU A 56 1.70 6.41 -12.21
N SER A 57 2.92 6.50 -11.68
CA SER A 57 3.55 7.78 -11.36
C SER A 57 3.74 8.65 -12.61
N HIS A 58 4.20 8.03 -13.70
CA HIS A 58 4.34 8.69 -14.99
C HIS A 58 2.99 9.13 -15.58
N GLN A 59 1.94 8.31 -15.46
CA GLN A 59 0.59 8.68 -15.88
C GLN A 59 0.04 9.87 -15.07
N LEU A 60 0.29 9.90 -13.76
CA LEU A 60 -0.14 11.02 -12.91
C LEU A 60 0.59 12.31 -13.30
N GLU A 61 1.89 12.23 -13.54
CA GLU A 61 2.70 13.39 -13.95
C GLU A 61 2.17 14.02 -15.26
N GLN A 62 1.73 13.19 -16.21
CA GLN A 62 1.15 13.67 -17.47
C GLN A 62 -0.17 14.43 -17.30
N VAL A 63 -0.95 14.12 -16.26
CA VAL A 63 -2.27 14.74 -16.02
C VAL A 63 -2.24 15.82 -14.94
N ALA A 64 -1.20 15.85 -14.11
CA ALA A 64 -1.05 16.82 -13.02
C ALA A 64 -0.72 18.24 -13.53
N ASP A 65 -0.27 18.39 -14.78
CA ASP A 65 0.07 19.69 -15.40
C ASP A 65 1.05 20.53 -14.54
N GLY A 66 2.06 19.86 -13.98
CA GLY A 66 3.07 20.48 -13.11
C GLY A 66 2.60 20.78 -11.69
N ASN A 67 1.37 20.42 -11.31
CA ASN A 67 0.88 20.52 -9.93
C ASN A 67 1.42 19.38 -9.06
N ILE A 68 1.62 19.69 -7.79
CA ILE A 68 1.96 18.69 -6.77
C ILE A 68 0.64 18.12 -6.26
N PRO A 69 0.43 16.78 -6.32
CA PRO A 69 -0.77 16.17 -5.77
C PRO A 69 -0.95 16.53 -4.30
N ASP A 70 -2.17 16.86 -3.90
CA ASP A 70 -2.50 17.23 -2.53
C ASP A 70 -2.52 16.02 -1.59
N ASP A 71 -2.75 16.26 -0.29
CA ASP A 71 -2.72 15.21 0.73
C ASP A 71 -3.81 14.16 0.52
N TYR A 72 -4.97 14.59 0.01
CA TYR A 72 -6.09 13.72 -0.28
C TYR A 72 -5.76 12.83 -1.49
N GLU A 73 -5.30 13.42 -2.60
CA GLU A 73 -4.90 12.69 -3.80
C GLU A 73 -3.78 11.68 -3.50
N CYS A 74 -2.79 12.08 -2.71
CA CYS A 74 -1.72 11.18 -2.26
C CYS A 74 -2.28 10.03 -1.42
N GLY A 75 -3.14 10.31 -0.43
CA GLY A 75 -3.74 9.31 0.44
C GLY A 75 -4.60 8.31 -0.34
N THR A 76 -5.39 8.80 -1.29
CA THR A 76 -6.20 7.99 -2.20
C THR A 76 -5.35 7.05 -3.05
N LEU A 77 -4.26 7.54 -3.65
CA LEU A 77 -3.32 6.70 -4.41
C LEU A 77 -2.63 5.66 -3.54
N PHE A 78 -2.26 6.04 -2.31
CA PHE A 78 -1.60 5.14 -1.37
C PHE A 78 -2.51 3.99 -0.96
N GLN A 79 -3.77 4.30 -0.63
CA GLN A 79 -4.79 3.30 -0.30
C GLN A 79 -5.10 2.39 -1.50
N TYR A 80 -5.30 2.96 -2.69
CA TYR A 80 -5.54 2.20 -3.91
C TYR A 80 -4.41 1.20 -4.21
N VAL A 81 -3.14 1.64 -4.12
CA VAL A 81 -2.00 0.76 -4.30
C VAL A 81 -1.95 -0.32 -3.22
N PHE A 82 -2.21 0.04 -1.96
CA PHE A 82 -2.25 -0.93 -0.87
C PHE A 82 -3.31 -2.02 -1.11
N ASP A 83 -4.51 -1.64 -1.55
CA ASP A 83 -5.63 -2.54 -1.80
C ASP A 83 -5.36 -3.46 -3.01
N LYS A 84 -5.01 -2.90 -4.17
CA LYS A 84 -4.72 -3.69 -5.38
C LYS A 84 -3.56 -4.66 -5.19
N VAL A 85 -2.52 -4.25 -4.45
CA VAL A 85 -1.40 -5.14 -4.14
C VAL A 85 -1.82 -6.24 -3.17
N THR A 86 -2.62 -5.92 -2.16
CA THR A 86 -3.17 -6.94 -1.24
C THR A 86 -4.03 -7.93 -2.01
N GLU A 87 -4.91 -7.45 -2.89
CA GLU A 87 -5.77 -8.29 -3.74
C GLU A 87 -4.94 -9.20 -4.64
N ALA A 88 -4.02 -8.63 -5.43
CA ALA A 88 -3.19 -9.39 -6.35
C ALA A 88 -2.39 -10.47 -5.63
N LEU A 89 -1.84 -10.16 -4.45
CA LEU A 89 -1.07 -11.11 -3.69
C LEU A 89 -1.94 -12.16 -3.00
N TYR A 90 -3.11 -11.79 -2.49
CA TYR A 90 -4.08 -12.74 -1.95
C TYR A 90 -4.48 -13.77 -3.02
N LYS A 91 -4.91 -13.30 -4.20
CA LYS A 91 -5.28 -14.16 -5.33
C LYS A 91 -4.13 -15.09 -5.74
N LEU A 92 -2.91 -14.55 -5.83
CA LEU A 92 -1.71 -15.35 -6.10
C LEU A 92 -1.50 -16.46 -5.05
N LEU A 93 -1.69 -16.15 -3.77
CA LEU A 93 -1.54 -17.09 -2.65
C LEU A 93 -2.68 -18.12 -2.57
N MET A 94 -3.83 -17.83 -3.17
CA MET A 94 -4.97 -18.74 -3.32
C MET A 94 -4.89 -19.59 -4.60
N GLY A 95 -3.96 -19.28 -5.52
CA GLY A 95 -3.86 -19.97 -6.80
C GLY A 95 -4.91 -19.50 -7.81
N GLU A 96 -5.42 -18.30 -7.63
CA GLU A 96 -6.40 -17.65 -8.49
C GLU A 96 -5.73 -16.80 -9.59
N GLU A 97 -6.51 -16.38 -10.58
CA GLU A 97 -6.03 -15.46 -11.61
C GLU A 97 -5.74 -14.09 -11.00
N VAL A 98 -4.57 -13.53 -11.34
CA VAL A 98 -4.10 -12.26 -10.80
C VAL A 98 -4.28 -11.18 -11.85
N ASP A 99 -5.13 -10.21 -11.55
CA ASP A 99 -5.15 -8.96 -12.30
C ASP A 99 -4.00 -8.06 -11.84
N THR A 100 -3.17 -7.64 -12.79
CA THR A 100 -2.02 -6.75 -12.55
C THR A 100 -2.21 -5.40 -13.24
N GLN A 101 -3.42 -5.12 -13.76
CA GLN A 101 -3.75 -3.82 -14.30
C GLN A 101 -4.14 -2.88 -13.15
N PHE A 102 -3.36 -1.82 -13.01
CA PHE A 102 -3.67 -0.72 -12.09
C PHE A 102 -4.01 0.47 -12.97
N GLU A 103 -5.23 0.96 -12.83
CA GLU A 103 -5.73 2.10 -13.58
C GLU A 103 -5.73 3.32 -12.69
N LEU A 104 -5.02 4.38 -13.09
CA LEU A 104 -4.94 5.62 -12.31
C LEU A 104 -6.32 6.20 -11.97
N LYS A 105 -7.30 6.03 -12.85
CA LYS A 105 -8.67 6.53 -12.64
C LYS A 105 -9.38 5.81 -11.49
N GLU A 106 -9.17 4.51 -11.32
CA GLU A 106 -9.75 3.73 -10.21
C GLU A 106 -9.22 4.18 -8.84
N ALA A 107 -8.09 4.88 -8.78
CA ALA A 107 -7.70 5.50 -7.52
C ALA A 107 -8.73 6.57 -7.13
N PHE A 108 -9.19 7.39 -8.09
CA PHE A 108 -10.06 8.54 -7.83
C PHE A 108 -11.56 8.24 -8.01
N GLU A 109 -11.89 7.15 -8.69
CA GLU A 109 -13.23 6.60 -8.85
C GLU A 109 -13.33 5.38 -7.94
N TYR A 110 -14.29 5.35 -7.01
CA TYR A 110 -14.44 4.29 -6.00
C TYR A 110 -14.00 2.89 -6.49
N HIS A 111 -12.96 2.34 -5.86
CA HIS A 111 -12.46 0.99 -6.10
C HIS A 111 -12.90 0.07 -4.96
N GLU A 112 -13.67 -0.96 -5.30
CA GLU A 112 -13.97 -2.07 -4.40
C GLU A 112 -13.00 -3.22 -4.72
N PRO A 113 -12.19 -3.69 -3.74
CA PRO A 113 -11.30 -4.81 -3.97
C PRO A 113 -12.08 -6.08 -4.33
N ASP A 114 -11.64 -6.80 -5.36
CA ASP A 114 -12.27 -8.05 -5.77
C ASP A 114 -11.80 -9.21 -4.87
N LEU A 115 -12.29 -9.18 -3.63
CA LEU A 115 -11.97 -10.09 -2.54
C LEU A 115 -13.24 -10.53 -1.81
N PRO A 116 -13.22 -11.68 -1.10
CA PRO A 116 -14.32 -12.06 -0.24
C PRO A 116 -14.64 -10.99 0.82
N GLU A 117 -15.92 -10.79 1.18
CA GLU A 117 -16.37 -9.73 2.09
C GLU A 117 -15.61 -9.72 3.44
N TYR A 118 -15.35 -10.89 4.02
CA TYR A 118 -14.60 -11.00 5.28
C TYR A 118 -13.13 -10.56 5.16
N ILE A 119 -12.53 -10.69 3.96
CA ILE A 119 -11.19 -10.17 3.67
C ILE A 119 -11.24 -8.65 3.43
N GLN A 120 -12.26 -8.16 2.72
CA GLN A 120 -12.48 -6.72 2.57
C GLN A 120 -12.69 -6.02 3.92
N LEU A 121 -13.33 -6.69 4.88
CA LEU A 121 -13.45 -6.19 6.25
C LEU A 121 -12.09 -6.04 6.93
N LYS A 122 -11.17 -7.00 6.74
CA LYS A 122 -9.79 -6.91 7.26
C LYS A 122 -9.04 -5.72 6.67
N LEU A 123 -9.20 -5.43 5.37
CA LEU A 123 -8.68 -4.22 4.72
C LEU A 123 -9.28 -2.95 5.34
N THR A 124 -10.61 -2.92 5.48
CA THR A 124 -11.35 -1.79 6.04
C THR A 124 -10.86 -1.44 7.45
N ASN A 125 -10.58 -2.45 8.27
CA ASN A 125 -10.12 -2.30 9.66
C ASN A 125 -8.73 -1.64 9.77
N VAL A 126 -7.94 -1.61 8.70
CA VAL A 126 -6.60 -1.00 8.69
C VAL A 126 -6.53 0.35 7.97
N VAL A 127 -7.58 0.78 7.27
CA VAL A 127 -7.62 2.06 6.52
C VAL A 127 -7.20 3.25 7.39
N GLY A 128 -7.74 3.36 8.61
CA GLY A 128 -7.38 4.46 9.52
C GLY A 128 -5.90 4.46 9.93
N LYS A 129 -5.25 3.29 9.98
CA LYS A 129 -3.82 3.17 10.30
C LYS A 129 -2.96 3.54 9.09
N ILE A 130 -3.36 3.09 7.90
CA ILE A 130 -2.75 3.48 6.62
C ILE A 130 -2.83 5.00 6.42
N ALA A 131 -3.97 5.61 6.75
CA ALA A 131 -4.18 7.06 6.71
C ALA A 131 -3.11 7.82 7.51
N ILE A 132 -2.83 7.36 8.74
CA ILE A 132 -1.81 7.97 9.60
C ILE A 132 -0.41 7.75 9.02
N ILE A 133 -0.09 6.55 8.52
CA ILE A 133 1.23 6.23 7.96
C ILE A 133 1.54 7.15 6.77
N HIS A 134 0.64 7.25 5.78
CA HIS A 134 0.92 8.08 4.60
C HIS A 134 1.02 9.56 4.98
N SER A 135 0.22 10.03 5.94
CA SER A 135 0.30 11.42 6.43
C SER A 135 1.68 11.72 7.03
N ARG A 136 2.25 10.79 7.81
CA ARG A 136 3.61 10.97 8.36
C ARG A 136 4.68 10.91 7.28
N ILE A 137 4.48 10.12 6.24
CA ILE A 137 5.40 10.08 5.09
C ILE A 137 5.37 11.43 4.34
N LEU A 138 4.19 11.98 4.03
CA LEU A 138 4.07 13.26 3.35
C LEU A 138 4.72 14.37 4.15
N HIS A 139 4.46 14.42 5.46
CA HIS A 139 5.11 15.37 6.36
C HIS A 139 6.64 15.28 6.28
N TYR A 140 7.21 14.07 6.30
CA TYR A 140 8.65 13.87 6.14
C TYR A 140 9.17 14.37 4.78
N LEU A 141 8.44 14.10 3.70
CA LEU A 141 8.82 14.58 2.36
C LEU A 141 8.79 16.11 2.29
N ASP A 142 7.80 16.75 2.91
CA ASP A 142 7.65 18.21 2.96
C ASP A 142 8.77 18.86 3.79
N GLU A 143 9.06 18.33 4.99
CA GLU A 143 10.14 18.82 5.85
C GLU A 143 11.52 18.75 5.17
N ASN A 144 11.70 17.81 4.24
CA ASN A 144 12.94 17.64 3.50
C ASN A 144 12.89 18.24 2.07
N SER A 145 11.83 18.98 1.73
CA SER A 145 11.63 19.60 0.40
C SER A 145 11.75 18.58 -0.74
N ALA A 146 11.30 17.35 -0.51
CA ALA A 146 11.35 16.23 -1.44
C ALA A 146 10.05 16.04 -2.23
N ARG A 147 8.90 16.45 -1.68
CA ARG A 147 7.61 16.48 -2.38
C ARG A 147 7.59 17.65 -3.36
N THR A 148 7.90 17.38 -4.62
CA THR A 148 8.01 18.40 -5.68
C THR A 148 7.12 18.06 -6.87
N SER A 149 7.05 18.95 -7.86
CA SER A 149 6.29 18.73 -9.09
C SER A 149 6.92 17.66 -10.00
N ASP A 150 8.20 17.32 -9.79
CA ASP A 150 8.84 16.14 -10.40
C ASP A 150 8.39 14.90 -9.61
N LEU A 151 7.34 14.23 -10.10
CA LEU A 151 6.73 13.12 -9.38
C LEU A 151 7.61 11.86 -9.45
N GLU A 152 8.36 11.67 -10.54
CA GLU A 152 9.26 10.51 -10.71
C GLU A 152 10.38 10.46 -9.65
N LEU A 153 10.71 11.60 -9.05
CA LEU A 153 11.70 11.74 -7.99
C LEU A 153 11.27 11.09 -6.66
N TRP A 154 9.98 11.19 -6.28
CA TRP A 154 9.53 10.83 -4.93
C TRP A 154 8.32 9.89 -4.90
N LEU A 155 7.37 10.04 -5.85
CA LEU A 155 6.10 9.32 -5.82
C LEU A 155 6.26 7.80 -5.95
N PRO A 156 7.16 7.26 -6.81
CA PRO A 156 7.40 5.82 -6.82
C PRO A 156 7.88 5.28 -5.48
N ALA A 157 8.80 5.99 -4.80
CA ALA A 157 9.31 5.57 -3.50
C ALA A 157 8.22 5.63 -2.42
N TYR A 158 7.36 6.65 -2.48
CA TYR A 158 6.17 6.79 -1.62
C TYR A 158 5.21 5.61 -1.78
N LEU A 159 4.81 5.30 -3.01
CA LEU A 159 3.88 4.20 -3.28
C LEU A 159 4.50 2.83 -3.01
N MET A 160 5.81 2.66 -3.18
CA MET A 160 6.50 1.41 -2.80
C MET A 160 6.43 1.12 -1.30
N VAL A 161 6.25 2.13 -0.43
CA VAL A 161 5.96 1.87 0.99
C VAL A 161 4.61 1.16 1.14
N ALA A 162 3.58 1.60 0.42
CA ALA A 162 2.27 0.93 0.41
C ALA A 162 2.39 -0.52 -0.09
N VAL A 163 3.13 -0.74 -1.18
CA VAL A 163 3.42 -2.08 -1.74
C VAL A 163 4.05 -3.00 -0.69
N ILE A 164 5.10 -2.54 -0.01
CA ILE A 164 5.81 -3.37 0.97
C ILE A 164 4.90 -3.72 2.14
N ILE A 165 4.12 -2.76 2.64
CA ILE A 165 3.16 -2.98 3.72
C ILE A 165 2.06 -3.97 3.28
N ALA A 166 1.49 -3.81 2.08
CA ALA A 166 0.50 -4.72 1.50
C ALA A 166 1.04 -6.15 1.35
N ILE A 167 2.28 -6.31 0.89
CA ILE A 167 2.94 -7.62 0.80
C ILE A 167 3.05 -8.29 2.17
N GLN A 168 3.37 -7.53 3.23
CA GLN A 168 3.37 -8.09 4.58
C GLN A 168 1.95 -8.44 5.03
N PHE A 169 0.99 -7.55 4.82
CA PHE A 169 -0.39 -7.70 5.23
C PHE A 169 -1.03 -8.96 4.62
N ALA A 170 -0.96 -9.13 3.30
CA ALA A 170 -1.57 -10.29 2.64
C ALA A 170 -0.97 -11.63 3.09
N GLN A 171 0.30 -11.67 3.54
CA GLN A 171 0.92 -12.88 4.09
C GLN A 171 0.45 -13.20 5.51
N GLU A 172 -0.12 -12.23 6.24
CA GLU A 172 -0.69 -12.42 7.58
C GLU A 172 -2.19 -12.73 7.56
N ILE A 173 -2.86 -12.55 6.42
CA ILE A 173 -4.27 -12.92 6.25
C ILE A 173 -4.42 -14.44 6.31
N ASP A 174 -5.29 -14.89 7.21
CA ASP A 174 -5.80 -16.27 7.20
C ASP A 174 -6.98 -16.32 6.23
N PRO A 175 -6.90 -17.05 5.10
CA PRO A 175 -8.00 -17.13 4.15
C PRO A 175 -9.23 -17.84 4.73
N ASP A 176 -9.12 -18.60 5.82
CA ASP A 176 -10.22 -19.35 6.42
C ASP A 176 -10.81 -18.66 7.67
N ASP A 177 -10.31 -17.48 8.06
CA ASP A 177 -10.75 -16.73 9.24
C ASP A 177 -11.80 -15.66 8.92
N ASP A 178 -13.07 -15.99 9.17
CA ASP A 178 -14.21 -15.06 9.09
C ASP A 178 -14.62 -14.48 10.46
N SER A 179 -13.82 -14.67 11.51
CA SER A 179 -14.22 -14.35 12.90
C SER A 179 -14.58 -12.87 13.11
N GLU A 180 -13.88 -11.96 12.43
CA GLU A 180 -14.19 -10.52 12.45
C GLU A 180 -15.58 -10.22 11.86
N MET A 181 -15.92 -10.89 10.76
CA MET A 181 -17.23 -10.76 10.12
C MET A 181 -18.33 -11.34 11.01
N GLN A 182 -18.09 -12.50 11.63
CA GLN A 182 -19.03 -13.08 12.59
C GLN A 182 -19.24 -12.17 13.81
N ALA A 183 -18.18 -11.55 14.33
CA ALA A 183 -18.30 -10.59 15.43
C ALA A 183 -19.14 -9.37 15.03
N TYR A 184 -18.96 -8.84 13.82
CA TYR A 184 -19.73 -7.72 13.29
C TYR A 184 -21.22 -8.06 13.13
N LEU A 185 -21.55 -9.21 12.53
CA LEU A 185 -22.93 -9.64 12.30
C LEU A 185 -23.71 -9.96 13.59
N ASN A 186 -23.00 -10.33 14.66
CA ASN A 186 -23.60 -10.69 15.95
C ASN A 186 -23.52 -9.56 17.00
N SER A 187 -23.10 -8.36 16.60
CA SER A 187 -22.98 -7.17 17.46
C SER A 187 -24.20 -6.25 17.46
#